data_AF-A0A151QUC8-F1
#
_entry.id   AF-A0A151QUC8-F1
#
_cell.length_a   1.000
_cell.length_b   1.000
_cell.length_c   1.000
_cell.angle_alpha   90.00
_cell.angle_beta   90.00
_cell.angle_gamma   90.00
#
_symmetry.space_group_name_H-M   'P 1'
#
loop_
_entity.id
_entity.type
_entity.pdbx_description
1 polymer ?
#
loop_
_entity_poly.entity_id
_entity_poly.type
_entity_poly.pdbx_seq_one_letter_code
_entity_poly.pdbx_strand_id
1 'polypeptide(L)'
;LDQSISSIESRFKQFLEYENMFGFLFHSNDAMSLGDSIKEENKESNQDKAKAMIFLRHHLHEGLKAEYLTLKDPLVLWNNLKERYDHQKTMILPKARYDWMHLRLQDFKSVSEYNSAIFRITSKLKLCGEKNY
;
A
#
# COMPACT_ATOMS: atom_id res chain seq x y z
N LEU A 1 10.35 22.79 8.56
CA LEU A 1 11.15 21.63 8.11
C LEU A 1 10.57 20.29 8.59
N ASP A 2 9.63 20.26 9.55
CA ASP A 2 9.16 19.00 10.19
C ASP A 2 7.94 18.28 9.58
N GLN A 3 7.00 18.95 8.90
CA GLN A 3 5.77 18.28 8.43
C GLN A 3 5.97 17.40 7.18
N SER A 4 6.95 17.75 6.34
CA SER A 4 7.27 17.00 5.12
C SER A 4 8.02 15.70 5.40
N ILE A 5 8.88 15.67 6.43
CA ILE A 5 9.62 14.48 6.86
C ILE A 5 8.65 13.48 7.50
N SER A 6 7.74 13.94 8.37
CA SER A 6 6.66 13.13 8.94
C SER A 6 5.75 12.49 7.88
N SER A 7 5.44 13.20 6.79
CA SER A 7 4.64 12.67 5.68
C SER A 7 5.39 11.61 4.85
N ILE A 8 6.70 11.78 4.64
CA ILE A 8 7.54 10.80 3.95
C ILE A 8 7.76 9.57 4.83
N GLU A 9 8.04 9.74 6.12
CA GLU A 9 8.14 8.63 7.09
C GLU A 9 6.81 7.89 7.25
N SER A 10 5.68 8.59 7.22
CA SER A 10 4.34 7.97 7.26
C SER A 10 4.07 7.15 6.00
N ARG A 11 4.47 7.64 4.83
CA ARG A 11 4.32 6.91 3.56
C ARG A 11 5.36 5.80 3.40
N PHE A 12 6.54 5.95 3.98
CA PHE A 12 7.56 4.92 4.05
C PHE A 12 7.19 3.83 5.06
N LYS A 13 6.56 4.20 6.19
CA LYS A 13 5.88 3.26 7.09
C LYS A 13 4.74 2.56 6.40
N GLN A 14 3.90 3.26 5.64
CA GLN A 14 2.81 2.65 4.90
C GLN A 14 3.31 1.71 3.77
N PHE A 15 4.44 2.05 3.13
CA PHE A 15 5.14 1.20 2.16
C PHE A 15 5.79 -0.02 2.82
N LEU A 16 6.48 0.16 3.93
CA LEU A 16 7.04 -0.93 4.74
C LEU A 16 5.94 -1.77 5.37
N GLU A 17 4.82 -1.21 5.78
CA GLU A 17 3.65 -1.92 6.28
C GLU A 17 2.93 -2.64 5.14
N TYR A 18 2.94 -2.13 3.90
CA TYR A 18 2.35 -2.82 2.75
C TYR A 18 3.24 -3.99 2.27
N GLU A 19 4.55 -3.78 2.14
CA GLU A 19 5.54 -4.83 1.82
C GLU A 19 5.71 -5.83 2.97
N ASN A 20 5.71 -5.38 4.23
CA ASN A 20 5.69 -6.27 5.38
C ASN A 20 4.33 -6.93 5.54
N MET A 21 3.19 -6.30 5.24
CA MET A 21 1.88 -6.97 5.26
C MET A 21 1.81 -8.04 4.18
N PHE A 22 2.24 -7.76 2.95
CA PHE A 22 2.32 -8.76 1.88
C PHE A 22 3.34 -9.86 2.18
N GLY A 23 4.54 -9.50 2.62
CA GLY A 23 5.60 -10.44 2.99
C GLY A 23 5.24 -11.28 4.21
N PHE A 24 4.62 -10.70 5.23
CA PHE A 24 4.15 -11.39 6.44
C PHE A 24 2.94 -12.27 6.13
N LEU A 25 2.00 -11.82 5.29
CA LEU A 25 0.87 -12.63 4.78
C LEU A 25 1.34 -13.85 3.98
N PHE A 26 2.47 -13.75 3.27
CA PHE A 26 3.00 -14.85 2.45
C PHE A 26 4.08 -15.69 3.15
N HIS A 27 4.72 -15.25 4.25
CA HIS A 27 5.91 -15.92 4.82
C HIS A 27 5.82 -16.30 6.31
N SER A 28 4.77 -15.92 7.05
CA SER A 28 4.61 -16.34 8.44
C SER A 28 3.70 -17.58 8.57
N ASN A 29 4.10 -18.57 9.39
CA ASN A 29 3.30 -19.78 9.66
C ASN A 29 1.93 -19.49 10.29
N ASP A 30 1.77 -18.37 11.00
CA ASP A 30 0.47 -17.91 11.52
C ASP A 30 -0.37 -17.19 10.44
N ALA A 31 0.28 -16.68 9.40
CA ALA A 31 -0.34 -15.94 8.31
C ALA A 31 -0.81 -16.80 7.14
N MET A 32 -0.40 -18.07 7.09
CA MET A 32 -0.93 -19.06 6.15
C MET A 32 -2.46 -19.13 6.26
N SER A 33 -2.99 -19.14 7.50
CA SER A 33 -4.44 -19.09 7.72
C SER A 33 -5.08 -17.77 7.28
N LEU A 34 -4.44 -16.63 7.58
CA LEU A 34 -4.95 -15.31 7.21
C LEU A 34 -5.04 -15.11 5.68
N GLY A 35 -4.03 -15.59 4.96
CA GLY A 35 -3.98 -15.56 3.49
C GLY A 35 -4.96 -16.52 2.85
N ASP A 36 -5.18 -17.69 3.45
CA ASP A 36 -6.18 -18.66 3.01
C ASP A 36 -7.61 -18.16 3.26
N SER A 37 -7.80 -17.35 4.30
CA SER A 37 -9.07 -16.72 4.62
C SER A 37 -9.61 -15.75 3.54
N ILE A 38 -8.71 -15.28 2.68
CA ILE A 38 -8.92 -14.25 1.64
C ILE A 38 -8.94 -14.89 0.22
N LYS A 39 -9.01 -16.21 0.12
CA LYS A 39 -9.17 -16.93 -1.17
C LYS A 39 -10.64 -17.27 -1.45
N GLU A 40 -11.00 -17.37 -2.73
CA GLU A 40 -12.29 -17.93 -3.15
C GLU A 40 -12.37 -19.41 -2.73
N GLU A 41 -13.55 -19.86 -2.28
CA GLU A 41 -13.81 -21.21 -1.73
C GLU A 41 -13.12 -21.57 -0.40
N ASN A 42 -12.83 -20.55 0.41
CA ASN A 42 -12.26 -20.70 1.75
C ASN A 42 -13.10 -21.61 2.69
N LYS A 43 -12.49 -22.72 3.18
CA LYS A 43 -13.04 -23.67 4.18
C LYS A 43 -12.66 -23.36 5.64
N GLU A 44 -12.03 -22.22 5.89
CA GLU A 44 -11.52 -21.84 7.20
C GLU A 44 -12.62 -21.52 8.22
N SER A 45 -12.20 -21.61 9.48
CA SER A 45 -13.06 -21.37 10.62
C SER A 45 -13.51 -19.90 10.69
N ASN A 46 -14.66 -19.66 11.32
CA ASN A 46 -15.11 -18.31 11.63
C ASN A 46 -14.11 -17.53 12.52
N GLN A 47 -13.27 -18.24 13.28
CA GLN A 47 -12.25 -17.62 14.12
C GLN A 47 -11.12 -17.02 13.26
N ASP A 48 -10.68 -17.72 12.21
CA ASP A 48 -9.59 -17.25 11.36
C ASP A 48 -10.06 -16.09 10.46
N LYS A 49 -11.31 -16.15 9.98
CA LYS A 49 -11.96 -15.00 9.34
C LYS A 49 -12.03 -13.77 10.25
N ALA A 50 -12.36 -13.96 11.53
CA ALA A 50 -12.40 -12.86 12.50
C ALA A 50 -11.00 -12.27 12.76
N LYS A 51 -9.96 -13.10 12.86
CA LYS A 51 -8.57 -12.64 12.97
C LYS A 51 -8.15 -11.83 11.74
N ALA A 52 -8.48 -12.30 10.54
CA ALA A 52 -8.20 -11.60 9.29
C ALA A 52 -8.89 -10.24 9.25
N MET A 53 -10.15 -10.17 9.66
CA MET A 53 -10.91 -8.92 9.76
C MET A 53 -10.29 -7.91 10.72
N ILE A 54 -9.90 -8.35 11.93
CA ILE A 54 -9.25 -7.48 12.91
C ILE A 54 -7.94 -6.95 12.35
N PHE A 55 -7.13 -7.83 11.76
CA PHE A 55 -5.84 -7.46 11.18
C PHE A 55 -6.00 -6.43 10.04
N LEU A 56 -6.87 -6.69 9.07
CA LEU A 56 -7.12 -5.76 7.96
C LEU A 56 -7.55 -4.39 8.48
N ARG A 57 -8.56 -4.35 9.36
CA ARG A 57 -9.08 -3.09 9.91
C ARG A 57 -8.07 -2.33 10.75
N HIS A 58 -7.22 -3.02 11.51
CA HIS A 58 -6.21 -2.38 12.34
C HIS A 58 -5.25 -1.52 11.50
N HIS A 59 -4.87 -2.04 10.33
CA HIS A 59 -3.91 -1.41 9.42
C HIS A 59 -4.54 -0.52 8.35
N LEU A 60 -5.86 -0.35 8.35
CA LEU A 60 -6.51 0.62 7.47
C LEU A 60 -6.24 2.04 7.94
N HIS A 61 -6.11 2.97 6.99
CA HIS A 61 -6.15 4.39 7.29
C HIS A 61 -7.53 4.77 7.87
N GLU A 62 -7.59 5.71 8.82
CA GLU A 62 -8.84 6.10 9.52
C GLU A 62 -9.99 6.43 8.57
N GLY A 63 -9.70 7.16 7.48
CA GLY A 63 -10.70 7.47 6.45
C GLY A 63 -11.31 6.24 5.77
N LEU A 64 -10.58 5.12 5.69
CA LEU A 64 -11.07 3.84 5.15
C LEU A 64 -11.78 3.00 6.21
N LYS A 65 -11.40 3.13 7.49
CA LYS A 65 -12.04 2.37 8.59
C LYS A 65 -13.53 2.69 8.68
N ALA A 66 -13.91 3.96 8.59
CA ALA A 66 -15.30 4.38 8.65
C ALA A 66 -16.11 3.83 7.47
N GLU A 67 -15.54 3.83 6.27
CA GLU A 67 -16.20 3.36 5.05
C GLU A 67 -16.44 1.85 5.06
N TYR A 68 -15.50 1.08 5.61
CA TYR A 68 -15.55 -0.39 5.60
C TYR A 68 -15.94 -1.03 6.93
N LEU A 69 -16.42 -0.24 7.90
CA LEU A 69 -16.76 -0.71 9.24
C LEU A 69 -17.85 -1.80 9.25
N THR A 70 -18.78 -1.74 8.28
CA THR A 70 -19.92 -2.66 8.19
C THR A 70 -19.60 -3.98 7.50
N LEU A 71 -18.49 -4.06 6.75
CA LEU A 71 -18.08 -5.28 6.04
C LEU A 71 -17.60 -6.34 7.03
N LYS A 72 -18.28 -7.48 7.08
CA LYS A 72 -17.97 -8.58 8.02
C LYS A 72 -17.11 -9.69 7.41
N ASP A 73 -17.00 -9.71 6.08
CA ASP A 73 -16.26 -10.72 5.34
C ASP A 73 -14.88 -10.19 4.93
N PRO A 74 -13.77 -10.84 5.36
CA PRO A 74 -12.42 -10.41 5.03
C PRO A 74 -12.10 -10.49 3.54
N LEU A 75 -12.69 -11.44 2.81
CA LEU A 75 -12.51 -11.57 1.36
C LEU A 75 -13.12 -10.37 0.64
N VAL A 76 -14.34 -9.98 1.02
CA VAL A 76 -15.03 -8.82 0.45
C VAL A 76 -14.28 -7.53 0.76
N LEU A 77 -13.81 -7.37 2.00
CA LEU A 77 -13.00 -6.22 2.40
C LEU A 77 -11.71 -6.13 1.55
N TRP A 78 -10.99 -7.26 1.44
CA TRP A 78 -9.76 -7.31 0.66
C TRP A 78 -9.97 -6.98 -0.82
N ASN A 79 -10.99 -7.56 -1.45
CA ASN A 79 -11.30 -7.31 -2.86
C ASN A 79 -11.64 -5.83 -3.12
N ASN A 80 -12.44 -5.22 -2.24
CA ASN A 80 -12.77 -3.80 -2.34
C ASN A 80 -11.54 -2.90 -2.19
N LEU A 81 -10.64 -3.25 -1.27
CA LEU A 81 -9.37 -2.53 -1.10
C LEU A 81 -8.50 -2.67 -2.34
N LYS A 82 -8.33 -3.90 -2.85
CA LYS A 82 -7.55 -4.18 -4.06
C LYS A 82 -8.07 -3.39 -5.25
N GLU A 83 -9.37 -3.42 -5.52
CA GLU A 83 -10.00 -2.69 -6.62
C GLU A 83 -9.76 -1.18 -6.49
N ARG A 84 -9.95 -0.61 -5.30
CA ARG A 84 -9.67 0.80 -5.03
C ARG A 84 -8.22 1.16 -5.30
N TYR A 85 -7.27 0.35 -4.82
CA TYR A 85 -5.84 0.61 -5.02
C TYR A 85 -5.44 0.46 -6.49
N ASP A 86 -5.97 -0.54 -7.20
CA ASP A 86 -5.71 -0.71 -8.63
C ASP A 86 -6.27 0.47 -9.43
N HIS A 87 -7.46 0.98 -9.08
CA HIS A 87 -7.99 2.21 -9.65
C HIS A 87 -7.06 3.41 -9.37
N GLN A 88 -6.57 3.58 -8.15
CA GLN A 88 -5.63 4.67 -7.82
C GLN A 88 -4.34 4.59 -8.64
N LYS A 89 -3.79 3.39 -8.89
CA LYS A 89 -2.60 3.22 -9.74
C LYS A 89 -2.81 3.79 -11.15
N THR A 90 -4.02 3.67 -11.71
CA THR A 90 -4.32 4.22 -13.05
C THR A 90 -4.14 5.73 -13.13
N MET A 91 -4.35 6.45 -12.01
CA MET A 91 -4.14 7.90 -11.94
C MET A 91 -2.71 8.27 -11.53
N ILE A 92 -2.08 7.46 -10.68
CA ILE A 92 -0.72 7.70 -10.17
C ILE A 92 0.33 7.45 -11.26
N LEU A 93 0.18 6.37 -12.03
CA LEU A 93 1.19 5.92 -12.98
C LEU A 93 1.48 6.95 -14.10
N PRO A 94 0.48 7.52 -14.81
CA PRO A 94 0.75 8.51 -15.85
C PRO A 94 1.47 9.75 -15.30
N LYS A 95 1.07 10.20 -14.11
CA LYS A 95 1.70 11.33 -13.45
C LYS A 95 3.14 11.03 -13.03
N ALA A 96 3.39 9.85 -12.46
CA ALA A 96 4.73 9.45 -12.04
C ALA A 96 5.69 9.32 -13.23
N ARG A 97 5.22 8.78 -14.37
CA ARG A 97 5.99 8.74 -15.63
C ARG A 97 6.30 10.13 -16.16
N TYR A 98 5.32 11.02 -16.15
CA TYR A 98 5.52 12.41 -16.54
C TYR A 98 6.55 13.09 -15.65
N ASP A 99 6.40 12.98 -14.33
CA ASP A 99 7.33 13.55 -13.35
C ASP A 99 8.76 13.00 -13.55
N TRP A 100 8.92 11.71 -13.85
CA TRP A 100 10.22 11.07 -14.14
C TRP A 100 10.87 11.64 -15.40
N MET A 101 10.12 11.68 -16.52
CA MET A 101 10.62 12.13 -17.82
C MET A 101 11.06 13.60 -17.81
N HIS A 102 10.44 14.42 -16.96
CA HIS A 102 10.72 15.86 -16.85
C HIS A 102 11.62 16.21 -15.66
N LEU A 103 12.16 15.21 -14.96
CA LEU A 103 13.02 15.45 -13.81
C LEU A 103 14.40 15.96 -14.26
N ARG A 104 14.81 17.14 -13.80
CA ARG A 104 16.14 17.70 -14.10
C ARG A 104 16.81 18.20 -12.84
N LEU A 105 18.10 17.88 -12.68
CA LEU A 105 18.90 18.30 -11.51
C LEU A 105 18.90 19.83 -11.34
N GLN A 106 18.93 20.59 -12.45
CA GLN A 106 18.95 22.05 -12.44
C GLN A 106 17.68 22.71 -11.87
N ASP A 107 16.56 21.98 -11.77
CA ASP A 107 15.30 22.51 -11.24
C ASP A 107 15.27 22.49 -9.70
N PHE A 108 16.32 22.00 -9.03
CA PHE A 108 16.41 21.84 -7.58
C PHE A 108 17.52 22.70 -6.97
N LYS A 109 17.30 23.17 -5.74
CA LYS A 109 18.27 24.02 -5.02
C LYS A 109 19.45 23.22 -4.45
N SER A 110 19.26 21.92 -4.26
CA SER A 110 20.29 21.03 -3.72
C SER A 110 20.13 19.60 -4.23
N VAL A 111 21.23 18.84 -4.16
CA VAL A 111 21.24 17.40 -4.45
C VAL A 111 20.29 16.63 -3.52
N SER A 112 20.12 17.07 -2.27
CA SER A 112 19.21 16.44 -1.31
C SER A 112 17.75 16.56 -1.75
N GLU A 113 17.32 17.74 -2.22
CA GLU A 113 15.97 17.94 -2.75
C GLU A 113 15.71 17.11 -4.02
N TYR A 114 16.69 17.06 -4.91
CA TYR A 114 16.63 16.22 -6.11
C TYR A 114 16.50 14.73 -5.75
N ASN A 115 17.32 14.23 -4.83
CA ASN A 115 17.26 12.85 -4.37
C ASN A 115 15.91 12.52 -3.71
N SER A 116 15.35 13.47 -2.94
CA SER A 116 14.01 13.33 -2.38
C SER A 116 12.94 13.20 -3.47
N ALA A 117 13.04 13.99 -4.55
CA ALA A 117 12.13 13.92 -5.69
C ALA A 117 12.27 12.58 -6.44
N ILE A 118 13.49 12.11 -6.72
CA ILE A 118 13.75 10.77 -7.28
C ILE A 118 13.06 9.71 -6.44
N PHE A 119 13.29 9.71 -5.13
CA PHE A 119 12.75 8.70 -4.23
C PHE A 119 11.22 8.68 -4.24
N ARG A 120 10.61 9.87 -4.25
CA ARG A 120 9.15 10.02 -4.34
C ARG A 120 8.57 9.54 -5.68
N ILE A 121 9.28 9.75 -6.79
CA ILE A 121 8.81 9.31 -8.11
C ILE A 121 9.01 7.81 -8.26
N THR A 122 10.21 7.31 -7.98
CA THR A 122 10.54 5.88 -8.07
C THR A 122 9.67 5.02 -7.15
N SER A 123 9.34 5.46 -5.93
CA SER A 123 8.40 4.75 -5.05
C SER A 123 6.99 4.64 -5.66
N LYS A 124 6.49 5.68 -6.34
CA LYS A 124 5.21 5.63 -7.05
C LYS A 124 5.25 4.69 -8.26
N LEU A 125 6.34 4.70 -9.01
CA LEU A 125 6.53 3.80 -10.16
C LEU A 125 6.59 2.34 -9.70
N LYS A 126 7.34 2.04 -8.64
CA LYS A 126 7.37 0.72 -7.98
C LYS A 126 5.98 0.28 -7.51
N LEU A 127 5.24 1.15 -6.83
CA LEU A 127 3.86 0.88 -6.38
C LEU A 127 2.94 0.48 -7.55
N CYS A 128 3.19 1.05 -8.73
CA CYS A 128 2.43 0.76 -9.95
C CYS A 128 2.97 -0.45 -10.75
N GLY A 129 3.98 -1.16 -10.23
CA GLY A 129 4.54 -2.36 -10.86
C GLY A 129 5.62 -2.11 -11.91
N GLU A 130 6.14 -0.88 -12.04
CA GLU A 130 7.28 -0.63 -12.92
C GLU A 130 8.59 -1.10 -12.30
N LYS A 131 9.39 -1.81 -13.09
CA LYS A 131 10.67 -2.41 -12.65
C LYS A 131 11.90 -1.70 -13.20
N ASN A 132 11.73 -0.88 -14.23
CA ASN A 132 12.81 -0.17 -14.92
C ASN A 132 12.42 1.31 -15.04
N TYR A 133 13.16 2.19 -14.37
CA TYR A 133 13.07 3.65 -14.49
C TYR A 133 14.47 4.23 -14.65
#